data_AF-A0A0R1K7N1-F1
#
_entry.id   AF-A0A0R1K7N1-F1
#
_cell.length_a   1.000
_cell.length_b   1.000
_cell.length_c   1.000
_cell.angle_alpha   90.00
_cell.angle_beta   90.00
_cell.angle_gamma   90.00
#
_symmetry.space_group_name_H-M   'P 1'
#
loop_
_entity.id
_entity.type
_entity.pdbx_description
1 polymer ?
#
loop_
_entity_poly.entity_id
_entity_poly.type
_entity_poly.pdbx_seq_one_letter_code
_entity_poly.pdbx_strand_id
1 'polypeptide(L)'
;MELDYDFVRKTLIECAESEHLQGPTNKEIRNFADENHVSLNELAFTIDKMEEAGFITGKVTYSGEGPYVILIGNLTWDGNQYLNSIRNPFIWKETKQKLIDKGVTASFSVITALATAIAKQKLGL
;
A
#
# COMPACT_ATOMS: atom_id res chain seq x y z
N MET A 1 0.34 -11.30 -11.52
CA MET A 1 0.14 -9.84 -11.60
C MET A 1 1.33 -9.19 -10.93
N GLU A 2 1.81 -8.07 -11.44
CA GLU A 2 2.90 -7.31 -10.80
C GLU A 2 2.31 -6.42 -9.70
N LEU A 3 3.03 -6.22 -8.60
CA LEU A 3 2.55 -5.40 -7.49
C LEU A 3 2.83 -3.93 -7.76
N ASP A 4 1.78 -3.13 -7.89
CA ASP A 4 1.90 -1.68 -8.05
C ASP A 4 2.13 -1.00 -6.68
N TYR A 5 3.37 -0.55 -6.45
CA TYR A 5 3.76 0.13 -5.21
C TYR A 5 3.10 1.51 -5.03
N ASP A 6 2.70 2.19 -6.11
CA ASP A 6 1.92 3.42 -6.01
C ASP A 6 0.51 3.10 -5.50
N PHE A 7 -0.12 2.04 -6.02
CA PHE A 7 -1.43 1.62 -5.54
C PHE A 7 -1.38 1.09 -4.11
N VAL A 8 -0.35 0.33 -3.72
CA VAL A 8 -0.12 -0.06 -2.32
C VAL A 8 -0.04 1.16 -1.41
N ARG A 9 0.76 2.18 -1.79
CA ARG A 9 0.87 3.42 -1.00
C ARG A 9 -0.48 4.10 -0.84
N LYS A 10 -1.24 4.26 -1.92
CA LYS A 10 -2.55 4.91 -1.87
C LYS A 10 -3.52 4.10 -0.99
N THR A 11 -3.51 2.78 -1.09
CA THR A 11 -4.35 1.88 -0.30
C THR A 11 -4.04 1.97 1.20
N LEU A 12 -2.77 2.08 1.57
CA LEU A 12 -2.37 2.29 2.96
C LEU A 12 -2.82 3.66 3.49
N ILE A 13 -2.79 4.70 2.66
CA ILE A 13 -3.30 6.04 3.00
C ILE A 13 -4.82 5.98 3.21
N GLU A 14 -5.55 5.38 2.27
CA GLU A 14 -7.00 5.16 2.37
C GLU A 14 -7.37 4.43 3.67
N CYS A 15 -6.61 3.40 4.02
CA CYS A 15 -6.78 2.69 5.29
C CYS A 15 -6.54 3.59 6.52
N ALA A 16 -5.52 4.45 6.47
CA ALA A 16 -5.16 5.33 7.58
C ALA A 16 -6.10 6.53 7.76
N GLU A 17 -6.79 6.94 6.68
CA GLU A 17 -7.71 8.08 6.66
C GLU A 17 -9.17 7.66 6.87
N SER A 18 -9.44 6.35 6.93
CA SER A 18 -10.77 5.80 7.18
C SER A 18 -11.34 6.25 8.53
N GLU A 19 -12.60 6.67 8.54
CA GLU A 19 -13.35 7.00 9.75
C GLU A 19 -13.82 5.75 10.53
N HIS A 20 -13.74 4.57 9.91
CA HIS A 20 -14.16 3.31 10.52
C HIS A 20 -13.00 2.68 11.30
N LEU A 21 -13.26 2.21 12.52
CA LEU A 21 -12.25 1.55 13.35
C LEU A 21 -11.61 0.31 12.69
N GLN A 22 -12.34 -0.36 11.81
CA GLN A 22 -11.87 -1.52 11.05
C GLN A 22 -11.43 -1.18 9.62
N GLY A 23 -11.19 0.10 9.33
CA GLY A 23 -10.85 0.59 8.00
C GLY A 23 -12.00 0.56 7.00
N PRO A 24 -11.72 0.84 5.71
CA PRO A 24 -12.73 1.02 4.68
C PRO A 24 -13.65 -0.20 4.53
N THR A 25 -14.94 0.05 4.37
CA THR A 25 -15.93 -0.98 4.04
C THR A 25 -15.67 -1.57 2.65
N ASN A 26 -16.23 -2.76 2.38
CA ASN A 26 -16.12 -3.40 1.05
C ASN A 26 -16.65 -2.51 -0.08
N LYS A 27 -17.63 -1.64 0.18
CA LYS A 27 -18.13 -0.68 -0.83
C LYS A 27 -17.13 0.46 -1.05
N GLU A 28 -16.63 1.07 0.01
CA GLU A 28 -15.66 2.18 -0.07
C GLU A 28 -14.39 1.73 -0.80
N ILE A 29 -13.86 0.54 -0.48
CA ILE A 29 -12.62 0.09 -1.13
C ILE A 29 -12.80 -0.26 -2.60
N ARG A 30 -13.97 -0.76 -3.01
CA ARG A 30 -14.29 -1.00 -4.41
C ARG A 30 -14.40 0.31 -5.18
N ASN A 31 -15.08 1.31 -4.62
CA ASN A 31 -15.15 2.64 -5.22
C ASN A 31 -13.76 3.27 -5.34
N PHE A 32 -12.92 3.16 -4.30
CA PHE A 32 -11.55 3.63 -4.33
C PHE A 32 -10.72 2.98 -5.44
N ALA A 33 -10.88 1.68 -5.68
CA ALA A 33 -10.21 0.99 -6.78
C ALA A 33 -10.69 1.52 -8.14
N ASP A 34 -12.00 1.71 -8.32
CA ASP A 34 -12.58 2.27 -9.56
C ASP A 34 -12.05 3.69 -9.84
N GLU A 35 -11.97 4.54 -8.82
CA GLU A 35 -11.42 5.91 -8.89
C GLU A 35 -9.93 5.94 -9.25
N ASN A 36 -9.19 4.87 -8.91
CA ASN A 36 -7.79 4.69 -9.25
C ASN A 36 -7.57 3.88 -10.53
N HIS A 37 -8.65 3.54 -11.26
CA HIS A 37 -8.61 2.73 -12.47
C HIS A 37 -7.97 1.34 -12.27
N VAL A 38 -8.22 0.75 -11.10
CA VAL A 38 -7.72 -0.57 -10.70
C VAL A 38 -8.86 -1.59 -10.78
N SER A 39 -8.64 -2.69 -11.49
CA SER A 39 -9.63 -3.76 -11.60
C SER A 39 -9.85 -4.48 -10.27
N LEU A 40 -11.00 -5.16 -10.12
CA LEU A 40 -11.30 -5.93 -8.91
C LEU A 40 -10.24 -7.01 -8.60
N ASN A 41 -9.68 -7.63 -9.63
CA ASN A 41 -8.61 -8.62 -9.47
C ASN A 41 -7.31 -7.98 -9.01
N GLU A 42 -6.97 -6.78 -9.49
CA GLU A 42 -5.78 -6.04 -9.06
C GLU A 42 -5.92 -5.53 -7.62
N LEU A 43 -7.11 -5.06 -7.26
CA LEU A 43 -7.44 -4.72 -5.88
C LEU A 43 -7.25 -5.95 -4.99
N ALA A 44 -7.92 -7.06 -5.30
CA ALA A 44 -7.83 -8.29 -4.51
C ALA A 44 -6.39 -8.79 -4.37
N PHE A 45 -5.65 -8.84 -5.48
CA PHE A 45 -4.23 -9.22 -5.48
C PHE A 45 -3.39 -8.30 -4.58
N THR A 46 -3.63 -6.99 -4.62
CA THR A 46 -2.90 -6.03 -3.79
C THR A 46 -3.21 -6.22 -2.31
N ILE A 47 -4.48 -6.43 -1.95
CA ILE A 47 -4.90 -6.66 -0.56
C ILE A 47 -4.28 -7.96 -0.02
N ASP A 48 -4.31 -9.05 -0.79
CA ASP A 48 -3.68 -10.31 -0.39
C ASP A 48 -2.17 -10.13 -0.16
N LYS A 49 -1.46 -9.39 -1.02
CA LYS A 49 -0.03 -9.14 -0.82
C LYS A 49 0.28 -8.24 0.36
N MET A 50 -0.61 -7.30 0.69
CA MET A 50 -0.48 -6.46 1.87
C MET A 50 -0.78 -7.24 3.16
N GLU A 51 -1.74 -8.17 3.14
CA GLU A 51 -2.00 -9.11 4.24
C GLU A 51 -0.81 -10.06 4.44
N GLU A 52 -0.31 -10.70 3.36
CA GLU A 52 0.85 -11.60 3.40
C GLU A 52 2.11 -10.91 3.96
N ALA A 53 2.28 -9.62 3.65
CA ALA A 53 3.38 -8.79 4.17
C ALA A 53 3.14 -8.30 5.62
N GLY A 54 1.97 -8.57 6.18
CA GLY A 54 1.60 -8.15 7.53
C GLY A 54 1.40 -6.64 7.67
N PHE A 55 1.03 -5.92 6.60
CA PHE A 55 0.78 -4.47 6.65
C PHE A 55 -0.66 -4.11 7.02
N ILE A 56 -1.60 -5.00 6.75
CA ILE A 56 -3.01 -4.84 7.05
C ILE A 56 -3.56 -6.06 7.78
N THR A 57 -4.74 -5.91 8.38
CA THR A 57 -5.39 -6.97 9.17
C THR A 57 -6.56 -7.64 8.45
N GLY A 58 -7.02 -7.07 7.35
CA GLY A 58 -8.08 -7.63 6.53
C GLY A 58 -7.57 -8.62 5.49
N LYS A 59 -8.50 -9.14 4.69
CA LYS A 59 -8.26 -10.20 3.71
C LYS A 59 -9.30 -10.16 2.60
N VAL A 60 -9.00 -10.84 1.50
CA VAL A 60 -9.99 -11.12 0.46
C VAL A 60 -10.67 -12.46 0.72
N THR A 61 -12.00 -12.48 0.57
CA THR A 61 -12.78 -13.72 0.51
C THR A 61 -13.16 -13.98 -0.94
N TYR A 62 -12.78 -15.16 -1.42
CA TYR A 62 -13.03 -15.61 -2.79
C TYR A 62 -14.26 -16.52 -2.87
N SER A 63 -15.01 -16.41 -3.95
CA SER A 63 -16.01 -17.40 -4.39
C SER A 63 -15.54 -18.06 -5.69
N GLY A 64 -16.30 -19.03 -6.20
CA GLY A 64 -16.01 -19.69 -7.48
C GLY A 64 -15.97 -18.74 -8.70
N GLU A 65 -16.44 -17.51 -8.55
CA GLU A 65 -16.49 -16.48 -9.61
C GLU A 65 -15.45 -15.37 -9.42
N GLY A 66 -14.64 -15.40 -8.35
CA GLY A 66 -13.59 -14.41 -8.07
C GLY A 66 -13.72 -13.73 -6.69
N PRO A 67 -13.15 -12.52 -6.51
CA PRO A 67 -13.20 -11.78 -5.26
C PRO A 67 -14.65 -11.41 -4.85
N TYR A 68 -15.17 -12.05 -3.80
CA TYR A 68 -16.54 -11.86 -3.33
C TYR A 68 -16.62 -10.69 -2.33
N VAL A 69 -15.82 -10.75 -1.27
CA VAL A 69 -15.77 -9.70 -0.23
C VAL A 69 -14.32 -9.29 -0.02
N ILE A 70 -14.05 -7.99 -0.09
CA ILE A 70 -12.74 -7.41 0.15
C ILE A 70 -12.87 -6.53 1.39
N LEU A 71 -12.11 -6.86 2.43
CA LEU A 71 -12.00 -6.05 3.63
C LEU A 71 -10.51 -5.77 3.83
N ILE A 72 -10.13 -4.50 3.88
CA ILE A 72 -8.74 -4.12 4.17
C ILE A 72 -8.41 -4.28 5.66
N GLY A 73 -9.42 -4.17 6.53
CA GLY A 73 -9.16 -4.08 7.96
C GLY A 73 -8.45 -2.75 8.29
N ASN A 74 -7.75 -2.73 9.42
CA ASN A 74 -6.88 -1.62 9.81
C ASN A 74 -5.40 -1.93 9.51
N LEU A 75 -4.56 -0.90 9.53
CA LEU A 75 -3.11 -1.03 9.45
C LEU A 75 -2.57 -1.78 10.68
N THR A 76 -1.63 -2.68 10.45
CA THR A 76 -0.81 -3.26 11.52
C THR A 76 0.22 -2.22 12.02
N TRP A 77 0.98 -2.57 13.05
CA TRP A 77 2.12 -1.77 13.46
C TRP A 77 3.15 -1.60 12.33
N ASP A 78 3.50 -2.70 11.65
CA ASP A 78 4.48 -2.68 10.56
C ASP A 78 3.92 -1.96 9.33
N GLY A 79 2.62 -2.07 9.05
CA GLY A 79 1.94 -1.28 8.02
C GLY A 79 2.01 0.22 8.30
N ASN A 80 1.85 0.63 9.56
CA ASN A 80 2.03 2.02 9.97
C ASN A 80 3.49 2.48 9.82
N GLN A 81 4.46 1.67 10.22
CA GLN A 81 5.89 1.99 10.05
C GLN A 81 6.26 2.14 8.57
N TYR A 82 5.82 1.19 7.74
CA TYR A 82 6.01 1.23 6.30
C TYR A 82 5.37 2.48 5.70
N LEU A 83 4.09 2.73 5.99
CA LEU A 83 3.38 3.92 5.52
C LEU A 83 4.12 5.19 5.94
N ASN A 84 4.56 5.33 7.18
CA ASN A 84 5.27 6.52 7.64
C ASN A 84 6.58 6.77 6.88
N SER A 85 7.25 5.73 6.39
CA SER A 85 8.44 5.88 5.55
C SER A 85 8.13 6.48 4.17
N ILE A 86 6.96 6.20 3.60
CA ILE A 86 6.57 6.60 2.24
C ILE A 86 5.41 7.60 2.16
N ARG A 87 4.85 8.02 3.30
CA ARG A 87 3.64 8.87 3.37
C ARG A 87 3.91 10.23 2.73
N ASN A 88 5.07 10.83 3.01
CA ASN A 88 5.42 12.13 2.46
C ASN A 88 5.60 12.05 0.93
N PRO A 89 4.85 12.86 0.14
CA PRO A 89 4.87 12.77 -1.32
C PRO A 89 6.22 13.12 -1.94
N PHE A 90 7.00 14.02 -1.32
CA PHE A 90 8.34 14.37 -1.80
C PHE A 90 9.35 13.24 -1.56
N ILE A 91 9.32 12.63 -0.38
CA ILE A 91 10.16 11.45 -0.07
C ILE A 91 9.78 10.30 -1.00
N TRP A 92 8.50 10.05 -1.20
CA TRP A 92 8.03 9.00 -2.11
C TRP A 92 8.50 9.22 -3.54
N LYS A 93 8.33 10.44 -4.07
CA LYS A 93 8.78 10.81 -5.41
C LYS A 93 10.28 10.60 -5.58
N GLU A 94 11.08 11.05 -4.60
CA GLU A 94 12.54 10.89 -4.64
C GLU A 94 12.96 9.42 -4.55
N THR A 95 12.27 8.62 -3.73
CA THR A 95 12.50 7.17 -3.60
C THR A 95 12.29 6.48 -4.94
N LYS A 96 11.14 6.72 -5.58
CA LYS A 96 10.84 6.16 -6.91
C LYS A 96 11.86 6.60 -7.96
N GLN A 97 12.23 7.88 -7.98
CA GLN A 97 13.21 8.39 -8.93
C GLN A 97 14.55 7.67 -8.79
N LYS A 98 15.05 7.49 -7.56
CA LYS A 98 16.31 6.77 -7.32
C LYS A 98 16.24 5.30 -7.76
N LEU A 99 15.11 4.62 -7.59
CA LEU A 99 14.94 3.24 -8.06
C LEU A 99 14.97 3.16 -9.59
N ILE A 100 14.26 4.09 -10.26
CA ILE A 100 14.22 4.21 -11.72
C ILE A 100 15.61 4.51 -12.29
N ASP A 101 16.30 5.50 -11.73
CA ASP A 101 17.65 5.91 -12.17
C ASP A 101 18.68 4.79 -12.05
N LYS A 102 18.45 3.83 -11.14
CA LYS A 102 19.30 2.66 -10.94
C LYS A 102 18.83 1.42 -11.69
N GLY A 103 17.65 1.46 -12.31
CA GLY A 103 17.05 0.32 -13.01
C GLY A 103 16.77 -0.87 -12.09
N VAL A 104 16.46 -0.63 -10.81
CA VAL A 104 16.29 -1.68 -9.79
C VAL A 104 14.81 -1.81 -9.44
N THR A 105 14.28 -3.02 -9.57
CA THR A 105 13.05 -3.42 -8.87
C THR A 105 13.39 -3.76 -7.43
N ALA A 106 12.63 -3.22 -6.49
CA ALA A 106 12.94 -3.29 -5.07
C ALA A 106 11.83 -4.00 -4.31
N SER A 107 12.20 -4.78 -3.29
CA SER A 107 11.26 -5.26 -2.27
C SER A 107 10.76 -4.12 -1.39
N PHE A 108 9.67 -4.33 -0.65
CA PHE A 108 9.19 -3.40 0.36
C PHE A 108 10.30 -2.95 1.33
N SER A 109 11.12 -3.90 1.80
CA SER A 109 12.23 -3.59 2.73
C SER A 109 13.27 -2.63 2.12
N VAL A 110 13.60 -2.79 0.84
CA VAL A 110 14.53 -1.91 0.14
C VAL A 110 13.91 -0.53 -0.06
N ILE A 111 12.62 -0.48 -0.43
CA ILE A 111 11.86 0.78 -0.56
C ILE A 111 11.85 1.53 0.77
N THR A 112 11.52 0.86 1.88
CA THR A 112 11.52 1.46 3.22
C THR A 112 12.90 1.98 3.60
N ALA A 113 13.95 1.18 3.43
CA ALA A 113 15.31 1.58 3.77
C ALA A 113 15.75 2.83 3.00
N LEU A 114 15.45 2.88 1.70
CA LEU A 114 15.77 4.02 0.85
C LEU A 114 14.97 5.27 1.24
N ALA A 115 13.66 5.14 1.47
CA ALA A 115 12.81 6.24 1.89
C ALA A 115 13.23 6.81 3.25
N THR A 116 13.58 5.94 4.21
CA THR A 116 14.14 6.33 5.51
C THR A 116 15.49 7.02 5.36
N ALA A 117 16.37 6.55 4.46
CA ALA A 117 17.65 7.23 4.21
C ALA A 117 17.46 8.64 3.64
N ILE A 118 16.52 8.82 2.72
CA ILE A 118 16.13 10.13 2.19
C ILE A 118 15.57 11.02 3.30
N ALA A 119 14.73 10.49 4.18
CA ALA A 119 14.18 11.22 5.32
C ALA A 119 15.28 11.69 6.27
N LYS A 120 16.22 10.81 6.65
CA LYS A 120 17.37 11.14 7.50
C LYS A 120 18.23 12.25 6.90
N GLN A 121 18.52 12.16 5.60
CA GLN A 121 19.27 13.19 4.89
C GLN A 121 18.58 14.56 4.97
N LYS A 122 17.25 14.63 4.81
CA LYS A 122 16.48 15.89 4.94
C LYS A 122 16.47 16.45 6.37
N LEU A 123 16.67 15.59 7.37
CA LEU A 123 16.78 15.97 8.78
C LEU A 123 18.21 16.34 9.20
N GLY A 124 19.21 16.12 8.35
CA GLY A 124 20.62 16.31 8.70
C GLY A 124 21.18 15.23 9.64
N LEU A 125 20.58 14.04 9.64
CA LEU A 125 20.98 12.86 10.41
C LEU A 125 21.82 11.88 9.59
#